data_AF-A0A1H6JXS1-F1
#
_entry.id   AF-A0A1H6JXS1-F1
#
_cell.length_a   1.000
_cell.length_b   1.000
_cell.length_c   1.000
_cell.angle_alpha   90.00
_cell.angle_beta   90.00
_cell.angle_gamma   90.00
#
_symmetry.space_group_name_H-M   'P 1'
#
loop_
_entity.id
_entity.type
_entity.pdbx_description
1 polymer ?
#
loop_
_entity_poly.entity_id
_entity_poly.type
_entity_poly.pdbx_seq_one_letter_code
_entity_poly.pdbx_strand_id
1 'polypeptide(L)' 'MQWSKILRPISLYGSIMVYGKNEYFFTGADRTDAYYFQIEAFNANGISERTEVVKSE' A
#
# COMPACT_ATOMS: atom_id res chain seq x y z
N MET A 1 -0.36 -0.58 9.00
CA MET A 1 -0.73 -0.44 7.58
C MET A 1 0.48 0.06 6.82
N GLN A 2 1.10 -0.75 5.97
CA GLN A 2 2.22 -0.36 5.12
C GLN A 2 1.77 -0.53 3.66
N TRP A 3 1.55 0.59 2.96
CA TRP A 3 1.10 0.58 1.57
C TRP A 3 2.29 0.67 0.62
N SER A 4 2.57 -0.37 -0.17
CA SER A 4 3.71 -0.38 -1.10
C SER A 4 3.27 -0.05 -2.54
N LYS A 5 3.89 0.97 -3.18
CA LYS A 5 3.60 1.38 -4.57
C LYS A 5 4.35 0.52 -5.59
N ILE A 6 3.71 -0.25 -6.47
CA ILE A 6 4.43 -1.00 -7.53
C ILE A 6 4.28 -0.25 -8.86
N LEU A 7 5.39 0.25 -9.42
CA LEU A 7 5.41 0.98 -10.71
C LEU A 7 5.94 0.15 -11.90
N ARG A 8 6.39 -1.08 -11.64
CA ARG A 8 6.88 -2.13 -12.56
C ARG A 8 7.12 -3.37 -11.69
N PRO A 9 7.15 -4.61 -12.22
CA PRO A 9 7.23 -5.86 -11.43
C PRO A 9 8.48 -6.02 -10.52
N ILE A 10 9.28 -4.97 -10.35
CA ILE A 10 10.57 -4.96 -9.68
C ILE A 10 10.82 -3.72 -8.79
N SER A 11 9.86 -2.80 -8.59
CA SER A 11 10.13 -1.65 -7.69
C SER A 11 8.91 -1.18 -6.89
N LEU A 12 8.99 -1.43 -5.58
CA LEU A 12 8.08 -1.00 -4.51
C LEU A 12 8.48 0.41 -4.05
N TYR A 13 7.90 1.47 -4.60
CA TYR A 13 8.18 2.86 -4.24
C TYR A 13 7.37 3.34 -3.03
N GLY A 14 7.85 2.98 -1.85
CA GLY A 14 7.48 3.63 -0.59
C GLY A 14 6.37 2.93 0.18
N SER A 15 6.44 3.06 1.50
CA SER A 15 5.47 2.57 2.48
C SER A 15 4.79 3.74 3.18
N ILE A 16 3.46 3.68 3.29
CA ILE A 16 2.69 4.67 4.07
C ILE A 16 2.20 4.01 5.35
N MET A 17 2.61 4.54 6.50
CA MET A 17 2.17 4.09 7.82
C MET A 17 0.96 4.88 8.30
N VAL A 18 -0.12 4.16 8.60
CA VAL A 18 -1.38 4.73 9.10
C VAL A 18 -1.63 4.23 10.53
N TYR A 19 -1.83 5.17 11.45
CA TYR A 19 -2.12 4.91 12.86
C TYR A 19 -3.54 5.36 13.22
N GLY A 20 -4.27 4.56 14.00
CA GLY A 20 -5.58 4.91 14.55
C GLY A 20 -6.69 5.10 13.52
N LYS A 21 -6.46 4.71 12.25
CA LYS A 21 -7.43 4.76 11.15
C LYS A 21 -7.30 3.49 10.31
N ASN A 22 -8.42 3.06 9.72
CA ASN A 22 -8.49 1.89 8.85
C ASN A 22 -8.47 2.25 7.36
N GLU A 23 -8.33 3.54 7.03
CA GLU A 23 -8.42 4.06 5.67
C GLU A 23 -7.34 5.13 5.41
N TYR A 24 -6.92 5.23 4.14
CA TYR A 24 -5.99 6.23 3.67
C TYR A 24 -6.29 6.59 2.21
N PHE A 25 -6.41 7.88 1.93
CA PHE A 25 -6.65 8.40 0.58
C PHE A 25 -5.33 8.81 -0.07
N PHE A 26 -4.92 8.07 -1.09
CA PHE A 26 -3.70 8.37 -1.84
C PHE A 26 -3.99 9.38 -2.97
N THR A 27 -3.48 10.60 -2.85
CA THR A 27 -3.71 11.70 -3.82
C THR A 27 -2.57 11.90 -4.82
N GLY A 28 -1.49 11.13 -4.71
CA GLY A 28 -0.29 11.26 -5.54
C GLY A 28 -0.27 10.35 -6.77
N ALA A 29 -1.44 9.85 -7.20
CA ALA A 29 -1.56 9.00 -8.38
C ALA A 29 -1.75 9.87 -9.64
N ASP A 30 -0.83 9.72 -10.60
CA ASP A 30 -1.04 10.21 -11.96
C ASP A 30 -2.05 9.31 -12.69
N ARG A 31 -2.90 9.89 -13.53
CA ARG A 31 -3.99 9.18 -14.23
C ARG A 31 -3.50 8.28 -15.36
N THR A 32 -2.23 8.39 -15.75
CA THR A 32 -1.65 7.60 -16.84
C THR A 32 -1.01 6.29 -16.38
N ASP A 33 -0.76 6.14 -15.08
CA ASP A 33 0.00 5.02 -14.53
C ASP A 33 -0.92 4.02 -13.80
N ALA A 34 -0.59 2.73 -13.91
CA ALA A 34 -1.24 1.70 -13.10
C ALA A 34 -0.59 1.64 -11.72
N TYR A 35 -1.41 1.72 -10.67
CA TYR A 35 -0.95 1.61 -9.29
C TYR A 35 -1.39 0.28 -8.70
N TYR A 36 -0.48 -0.40 -8.01
CA TYR A 36 -0.80 -1.59 -7.24
C TYR A 36 -0.50 -1.36 -5.78
N PHE A 37 -1.35 -1.94 -4.94
CA PHE A 37 -1.35 -1.75 -3.51
C PHE A 37 -1.48 -3.09 -2.79
N GLN A 38 -0.81 -3.19 -1.66
CA GLN A 38 -0.96 -4.27 -0.69
C GLN A 38 -0.98 -3.65 0.70
N ILE A 39 -1.59 -4.35 1.66
CA ILE A 39 -1.81 -3.85 3.01
C ILE A 39 -1.27 -4.87 4.02
N GLU A 40 -0.56 -4.35 5.03
CA GLU A 40 -0.09 -5.13 6.19
C GLU A 40 -0.53 -4.42 7.49
N ALA A 41 -1.28 -5.10 8.34
CA ALA A 41 -1.57 -4.63 9.69
C ALA A 41 -0.35 -4.85 10.59
N PHE A 42 -0.17 -4.02 11.62
CA PHE A 42 0.89 -4.23 12.60
C PHE A 42 0.41 -3.87 14.00
N ASN A 43 0.96 -4.53 15.01
CA ASN A 43 0.80 -4.20 16.42
C ASN A 43 2.08 -4.62 17.19
N ALA A 44 2.05 -4.57 18.53
CA ALA A 44 3.18 -4.97 19.36
C ALA A 44 3.61 -6.45 19.19
N ASN A 45 2.73 -7.30 18.65
CA ASN A 45 2.98 -8.71 18.40
C ASN A 45 3.56 -8.96 16.99
N GLY A 46 3.72 -7.93 16.16
CA GLY A 46 4.33 -8.03 14.84
C GLY A 46 3.44 -7.52 13.70
N ILE A 47 3.74 -8.00 12.49
CA ILE A 47 3.10 -7.59 11.23
C ILE A 47 2.23 -8.77 10.74
N SER A 48 1.03 -8.48 10.22
CA SER A 48 0.14 -9.48 9.64
C SER A 48 0.66 -10.01 8.31
N GLU A 49 0.00 -11.05 7.80
CA GLU A 49 0.13 -11.41 6.40
C GLU A 49 -0.30 -10.24 5.49
N ARG A 50 0.29 -10.20 4.29
CA ARG A 50 -0.04 -9.25 3.24
C ARG A 50 -1.41 -9.57 2.67
N THR A 51 -2.21 -8.55 2.44
CA THR A 51 -3.41 -8.71 1.61
C THR A 51 -3.03 -9.04 0.17
N GLU A 52 -4.01 -9.53 -0.59
CA GLU A 52 -3.89 -9.61 -2.03
C GLU A 52 -3.54 -8.25 -2.65
N VAL A 53 -2.82 -8.29 -3.76
CA VAL A 53 -2.42 -7.10 -4.50
C VAL A 53 -3.63 -6.55 -5.24
N VAL A 54 -4.02 -5.32 -4.91
CA VAL A 54 -5.14 -4.60 -5.54
C VAL A 54 -4.58 -3.61 -6.55
N LYS A 55 -5.10 -3.62 -7.78
CA LYS A 55 -4.81 -2.61 -8.81
C LYS A 55 -5.82 -1.47 -8.71
N SER A 56 -5.35 -0.23 -8.70
CA SER A 56 -6.18 0.96 -8.91
C SER A 56 -6.11 1.37 -10.38
N GLU A 57 -7.29 1.63 -10.94
CA GLU A 57 -7.49 2.23 -12.27
C GLU A 57 -7.64 3.75 -12.18
#